data_AF-A0A670J887-F1
#
_entry.id   AF-A0A670J887-F1
#
_cell.length_a   1.000
_cell.length_b   1.000
_cell.length_c   1.000
_cell.angle_alpha   90.00
_cell.angle_beta   90.00
_cell.angle_gamma   90.00
#
_symmetry.space_group_name_H-M   'P 1'
#
loop_
_entity.id
_entity.type
_entity.pdbx_description
1 polymer ?
#
loop_
_entity_poly.entity_id
_entity_poly.type
_entity_poly.pdbx_seq_one_letter_code
_entity_poly.pdbx_strand_id
1 'polypeptide(L)'
;MCLFFCRGRGSYQYLFPSPCQCSAHHLDSAQNIGLQKPLRISGNPSFTLQGAAEMKVLALTLFCLLLAGNEAKVFERCELAARLKRGGLGGYHGVSLANWLCAAYHESRFNTRAVGPPNSDGSRDYGLFQINSRWWCDNGHRPTANGCRSSCNAFLNDDITNDINCVKRIVRDPQGMNAWVAWRNHCKGKDLSGWTKGCRL
;
A
#
# COMPACT_ATOMS: atom_id res chain seq x y z
N MET A 1 13.59 -23.57 9.71
CA MET A 1 14.64 -22.71 9.13
C MET A 1 15.48 -22.19 10.28
N CYS A 2 16.74 -22.62 10.40
CA CYS A 2 17.69 -22.00 11.31
C CYS A 2 17.95 -20.55 10.87
N LEU A 3 18.28 -19.66 11.81
CA LEU A 3 19.51 -18.86 11.77
C LEU A 3 19.66 -18.10 13.10
N PHE A 4 20.77 -18.40 13.79
CA PHE A 4 21.31 -17.67 14.92
C PHE A 4 22.37 -16.66 14.44
N PHE A 5 22.67 -15.71 15.36
CA PHE A 5 23.75 -14.68 15.39
C PHE A 5 23.40 -13.35 14.72
N CYS A 6 23.54 -12.20 15.39
CA CYS A 6 24.71 -11.63 16.11
C CYS A 6 24.18 -10.46 17.00
N ARG A 7 24.82 -9.87 18.03
CA ARG A 7 26.24 -9.61 18.37
C ARG A 7 26.30 -8.92 19.75
N GLY A 8 27.41 -9.06 20.49
CA GLY A 8 27.89 -8.03 21.44
C GLY A 8 28.15 -8.46 22.89
N ARG A 9 29.42 -8.72 23.23
CA ARG A 9 29.97 -8.79 24.60
C ARG A 9 30.48 -7.41 25.03
N GLY A 10 30.36 -7.09 26.34
CA GLY A 10 31.32 -6.22 27.04
C GLY A 10 30.80 -5.53 28.31
N SER A 11 30.97 -6.20 29.48
CA SER A 11 31.38 -5.71 30.82
C SER A 11 30.56 -4.57 31.52
N TYR A 12 30.22 -4.52 32.83
CA TYR A 12 30.89 -4.88 34.09
C TYR A 12 29.90 -5.01 35.29
N GLN A 13 30.31 -5.79 36.32
CA GLN A 13 30.15 -5.67 37.79
C GLN A 13 28.81 -5.89 38.56
N TYR A 14 28.83 -6.98 39.36
CA TYR A 14 28.32 -7.29 40.72
C TYR A 14 27.22 -6.45 41.42
N LEU A 15 26.18 -7.14 41.92
CA LEU A 15 25.84 -7.21 43.35
C LEU A 15 24.82 -8.34 43.65
N PHE A 16 25.17 -9.25 44.57
CA PHE A 16 24.27 -10.17 45.30
C PHE A 16 23.72 -9.45 46.55
N PRO A 17 22.57 -9.87 47.13
CA PRO A 17 22.58 -10.93 48.14
C PRO A 17 21.46 -11.99 48.00
N SER A 18 21.75 -13.13 48.60
CA SER A 18 21.11 -14.46 48.61
C SER A 18 19.91 -14.58 49.60
N PRO A 19 19.55 -15.76 50.14
CA PRO A 19 18.72 -16.86 49.60
C PRO A 19 17.55 -17.23 50.58
N CYS A 20 16.75 -18.28 50.30
CA CYS A 20 16.10 -19.20 51.29
C CYS A 20 15.15 -20.16 50.53
N GLN A 21 15.55 -21.42 50.30
CA GLN A 21 15.36 -22.63 51.14
C GLN A 21 13.99 -23.33 50.96
N CYS A 22 14.06 -24.56 50.46
CA CYS A 22 13.00 -25.57 50.48
C CYS A 22 12.93 -26.22 51.87
N SER A 23 11.73 -26.55 52.34
CA SER A 23 11.51 -27.51 53.41
C SER A 23 10.33 -28.43 53.08
N ALA A 24 10.58 -29.73 53.21
CA ALA A 24 9.61 -30.80 53.14
C ALA A 24 9.10 -31.12 54.55
N HIS A 25 7.82 -31.49 54.69
CA HIS A 25 7.32 -32.18 55.88
C HIS A 25 6.41 -33.36 55.49
N HIS A 26 6.94 -34.53 55.83
CA HIS A 26 6.36 -35.77 56.33
C HIS A 26 4.88 -36.13 56.06
N LEU A 27 4.73 -37.34 55.52
CA LEU A 27 3.54 -38.19 55.48
C LEU A 27 3.16 -38.69 56.87
N ASP A 28 1.85 -38.85 57.12
CA ASP A 28 1.35 -40.02 57.85
C ASP A 28 -0.09 -40.41 57.46
N SER A 29 -0.21 -41.65 57.01
CA SER A 29 -1.21 -42.69 57.30
C SER A 29 -2.72 -42.47 57.09
N ALA A 30 -3.29 -43.45 56.37
CA ALA A 30 -4.68 -43.59 55.95
C ALA A 30 -5.60 -44.19 57.03
N GLN A 31 -6.92 -43.92 56.95
CA GLN A 31 -7.99 -44.94 57.01
C GLN A 31 -9.43 -44.40 56.80
N ASN A 32 -10.23 -45.26 56.13
CA ASN A 32 -11.68 -45.45 56.15
C ASN A 32 -12.67 -44.55 55.36
N ILE A 33 -12.92 -44.98 54.12
CA ILE A 33 -14.21 -45.46 53.55
C ILE A 33 -15.50 -44.91 54.19
N GLY A 34 -16.16 -44.01 53.45
CA GLY A 34 -17.58 -43.71 53.55
C GLY A 34 -18.17 -43.55 52.14
N LEU A 35 -18.98 -44.52 51.71
CA LEU A 35 -19.74 -44.52 50.46
C LEU A 35 -20.70 -43.31 50.41
N GLN A 36 -20.42 -42.33 49.54
CA GLN A 36 -21.42 -41.36 49.08
C GLN A 36 -21.59 -41.47 47.57
N LYS A 37 -22.86 -41.60 47.18
CA LYS A 37 -23.38 -41.89 45.85
C LYS A 37 -22.81 -40.94 44.77
N PRO A 38 -22.62 -41.42 43.53
CA PRO A 38 -22.22 -40.55 42.43
C PRO A 38 -23.34 -39.53 42.14
N LEU A 39 -23.07 -38.25 42.37
CA LEU A 39 -23.88 -37.18 41.82
C LEU A 39 -23.57 -37.11 40.32
N ARG A 40 -24.50 -37.58 39.48
CA ARG A 40 -24.45 -37.36 38.04
C ARG A 40 -24.53 -35.86 37.78
N ILE A 41 -23.42 -35.21 37.48
CA ILE A 41 -23.44 -33.93 36.76
C ILE A 41 -23.63 -34.29 35.28
N SER A 42 -24.88 -34.26 34.84
CA SER A 42 -25.22 -34.21 33.41
C SER A 42 -24.91 -32.82 32.88
N GLY A 43 -23.63 -32.52 32.70
CA GLY A 43 -23.18 -31.37 31.92
C GLY A 43 -22.97 -31.83 30.49
N ASN A 44 -23.94 -31.61 29.61
CA ASN A 44 -23.70 -31.68 28.17
C ASN A 44 -22.63 -30.63 27.83
N PRO A 45 -21.46 -30.97 27.28
CA PRO A 45 -20.75 -30.02 26.46
C PRO A 45 -21.50 -29.98 25.14
N SER A 46 -22.58 -29.20 25.07
CA SER A 46 -22.99 -28.64 23.79
C SER A 46 -21.94 -27.60 23.42
N PHE A 47 -20.73 -28.07 23.10
CA PHE A 47 -19.71 -27.28 22.45
C PHE A 47 -20.26 -27.07 21.05
N THR A 48 -20.92 -25.94 20.88
CA THR A 48 -21.57 -25.51 19.67
C THR A 48 -20.64 -25.74 18.47
N LEU A 49 -21.02 -26.68 17.60
CA LEU A 49 -20.52 -26.79 16.21
C LEU A 49 -20.72 -25.49 15.39
N GLN A 50 -21.30 -24.46 16.00
CA GLN A 50 -21.45 -23.11 15.48
C GLN A 50 -20.10 -22.37 15.34
N GLY A 51 -19.08 -22.65 16.17
CA GLY A 51 -17.84 -21.85 16.18
C GLY A 51 -16.88 -22.07 14.99
N ALA A 52 -16.91 -23.24 14.36
CA ALA A 52 -16.01 -23.58 13.26
C ALA A 52 -16.49 -23.02 11.91
N ALA A 53 -17.80 -22.84 11.73
CA ALA A 53 -18.37 -22.20 10.54
C ALA A 53 -18.04 -20.70 10.54
N GLU A 54 -18.22 -20.03 11.68
CA GLU A 54 -17.94 -18.59 11.84
C GLU A 54 -16.45 -18.27 11.63
N MET A 55 -15.52 -19.07 12.18
CA MET A 55 -14.07 -18.85 11.92
C MET A 55 -13.69 -19.03 10.45
N LYS A 56 -14.33 -19.96 9.72
CA LYS A 56 -14.07 -20.16 8.29
C LYS A 56 -14.64 -19.01 7.46
N VAL A 57 -15.82 -18.51 7.81
CA VAL A 57 -16.44 -17.35 7.14
C VAL A 57 -15.61 -16.08 7.41
N LEU A 58 -15.13 -15.87 8.64
CA LEU A 58 -14.23 -14.76 8.97
C LEU A 58 -12.88 -14.87 8.25
N ALA A 59 -12.29 -16.07 8.18
CA ALA A 59 -11.05 -16.30 7.46
C ALA A 59 -11.21 -16.10 5.93
N LEU A 60 -12.33 -16.56 5.35
CA LEU A 60 -12.64 -16.38 3.93
C LEU A 60 -12.95 -14.92 3.60
N THR A 61 -13.68 -14.19 4.44
CA THR A 61 -13.95 -12.76 4.24
C THR A 61 -12.67 -11.94 4.36
N LEU A 62 -11.81 -12.22 5.35
CA LEU A 62 -10.48 -11.59 5.47
C LEU A 62 -9.60 -11.93 4.26
N PHE A 63 -9.58 -13.18 3.81
CA PHE A 63 -8.84 -13.60 2.63
C PHE A 63 -9.34 -12.93 1.35
N CYS A 64 -10.66 -12.82 1.14
CA CYS A 64 -11.25 -12.09 0.02
C CYS A 64 -10.94 -10.59 0.06
N LEU A 65 -10.95 -9.97 1.25
CA LEU A 65 -10.52 -8.57 1.44
C LEU A 65 -9.04 -8.38 1.09
N LEU A 66 -8.17 -9.37 1.39
CA LEU A 66 -6.76 -9.35 1.00
C LEU A 66 -6.55 -9.53 -0.50
N LEU A 67 -7.44 -10.26 -1.20
CA LEU A 67 -7.39 -10.44 -2.65
C LEU A 67 -7.94 -9.25 -3.44
N ALA A 68 -8.76 -8.39 -2.82
CA ALA A 68 -9.36 -7.22 -3.48
C ALA A 68 -8.35 -6.11 -3.88
N GLY A 69 -7.05 -6.29 -3.57
CA GLY A 69 -6.03 -5.25 -3.72
C GLY A 69 -5.22 -5.23 -5.03
N ASN A 70 -5.48 -6.09 -6.02
CA ASN A 70 -4.50 -6.34 -7.09
C ASN A 70 -4.94 -6.09 -8.55
N GLU A 71 -6.16 -5.63 -8.78
CA GLU A 71 -6.59 -5.20 -10.11
C GLU A 71 -6.05 -3.77 -10.39
N ALA A 72 -5.52 -3.54 -11.59
CA ALA A 72 -5.06 -2.23 -12.01
C ALA A 72 -6.25 -1.40 -12.53
N LYS A 73 -6.53 -0.24 -11.92
CA LYS A 73 -7.52 0.69 -12.50
C LYS A 73 -7.00 1.23 -13.83
N VAL A 74 -7.75 0.94 -14.90
CA VAL A 74 -7.67 1.69 -16.16
C VAL A 74 -8.87 2.63 -16.20
N PHE A 75 -8.62 3.92 -16.36
CA PHE A 75 -9.71 4.90 -16.44
C PHE A 75 -10.29 4.97 -17.85
N GLU A 76 -11.60 5.14 -17.93
CA GLU A 76 -12.25 5.62 -19.15
C GLU A 76 -11.92 7.11 -19.36
N ARG A 77 -11.87 7.56 -20.64
CA ARG A 77 -11.45 8.94 -20.98
C ARG A 77 -12.24 10.02 -20.21
N CYS A 78 -13.57 9.91 -20.21
CA CYS A 78 -14.42 10.92 -19.55
C CYS A 78 -14.47 10.75 -18.03
N GLU A 79 -14.30 9.53 -17.52
CA GLU A 79 -14.15 9.26 -16.08
C GLU A 79 -12.91 9.98 -15.55
N LEU A 80 -11.77 9.79 -16.25
CA LEU A 80 -10.53 10.48 -15.91
C LEU A 80 -10.68 11.99 -16.04
N ALA A 81 -11.31 12.48 -17.11
CA ALA A 81 -11.52 13.90 -17.34
C ALA A 81 -12.25 14.56 -16.15
N ALA A 82 -13.33 13.94 -15.67
CA ALA A 82 -14.06 14.41 -14.50
C ALA A 82 -13.21 14.35 -13.22
N ARG A 83 -12.40 13.28 -13.04
CA ARG A 83 -11.51 13.14 -11.88
C ARG A 83 -10.41 14.21 -11.86
N LEU A 84 -9.75 14.47 -12.99
CA LEU A 84 -8.70 15.48 -13.12
C LEU A 84 -9.26 16.91 -13.01
N LYS A 85 -10.46 17.16 -13.57
CA LYS A 85 -11.14 18.46 -13.41
C LYS A 85 -11.49 18.73 -11.95
N ARG A 86 -12.09 17.76 -11.24
CA ARG A 86 -12.35 17.87 -9.80
C ARG A 86 -11.06 18.03 -8.98
N GLY A 87 -9.97 17.41 -9.42
CA GLY A 87 -8.64 17.60 -8.87
C GLY A 87 -8.02 18.97 -9.17
N GLY A 88 -8.70 19.85 -9.90
CA GLY A 88 -8.26 21.21 -10.19
C GLY A 88 -7.15 21.30 -11.24
N LEU A 89 -7.05 20.33 -12.16
CA LEU A 89 -6.06 20.36 -13.26
C LEU A 89 -6.55 21.05 -14.53
N GLY A 90 -7.86 21.26 -14.70
CA GLY A 90 -8.44 21.84 -15.91
C GLY A 90 -8.18 23.34 -16.08
N GLY A 91 -6.93 23.72 -16.38
CA GLY A 91 -6.44 25.09 -16.44
C GLY A 91 -5.28 25.38 -15.48
N TYR A 92 -4.83 24.39 -14.71
CA TYR A 92 -3.76 24.58 -13.73
C TYR A 92 -2.47 25.00 -14.44
N HIS A 93 -1.89 26.13 -14.02
CA HIS A 93 -0.67 26.70 -14.61
C HIS A 93 -0.76 26.88 -16.14
N GLY A 94 -1.95 27.24 -16.64
CA GLY A 94 -2.22 27.44 -18.07
C GLY A 94 -2.37 26.14 -18.88
N VAL A 95 -2.34 24.97 -18.23
CA VAL A 95 -2.48 23.67 -18.90
C VAL A 95 -3.94 23.24 -18.93
N SER A 96 -4.50 23.07 -20.12
CA SER A 96 -5.91 22.66 -20.27
C SER A 96 -6.14 21.19 -19.88
N LEU A 97 -7.38 20.84 -19.53
CA LEU A 97 -7.76 19.46 -19.19
C LEU A 97 -7.43 18.46 -20.33
N ALA A 98 -7.62 18.90 -21.57
CA ALA A 98 -7.31 18.09 -22.76
C ALA A 98 -5.82 17.73 -22.87
N ASN A 99 -4.92 18.64 -22.46
CA ASN A 99 -3.48 18.36 -22.42
C ASN A 99 -3.15 17.26 -21.40
N TRP A 100 -3.77 17.30 -20.22
CA TRP A 100 -3.59 16.29 -19.18
C TRP A 100 -4.09 14.90 -19.61
N LEU A 101 -5.25 14.84 -20.28
CA LEU A 101 -5.79 13.60 -20.82
C LEU A 101 -4.90 13.04 -21.92
N CYS A 102 -4.44 13.87 -22.85
CA CYS A 102 -3.53 13.44 -23.91
C CYS A 102 -2.22 12.90 -23.33
N ALA A 103 -1.62 13.60 -22.35
CA ALA A 103 -0.42 13.15 -21.66
C ALA A 103 -0.63 11.79 -20.99
N ALA A 104 -1.63 11.66 -20.11
CA ALA A 104 -1.91 10.40 -19.41
C ALA A 104 -2.16 9.22 -20.36
N TYR A 105 -2.83 9.45 -21.50
CA TYR A 105 -3.06 8.40 -22.48
C TYR A 105 -1.77 7.94 -23.17
N HIS A 106 -0.91 8.88 -23.55
CA HIS A 106 0.34 8.56 -24.24
C HIS A 106 1.44 8.05 -23.31
N GLU A 107 1.37 8.38 -22.03
CA GLU A 107 2.28 7.89 -21.00
C GLU A 107 1.90 6.48 -20.51
N SER A 108 0.63 6.24 -20.16
CA SER A 108 0.24 4.98 -19.49
C SER A 108 -0.99 4.27 -20.05
N ARG A 109 -1.61 4.81 -21.12
CA ARG A 109 -2.93 4.34 -21.59
C ARG A 109 -3.99 4.38 -20.48
N PHE A 110 -3.93 5.38 -19.62
CA PHE A 110 -4.81 5.58 -18.47
C PHE A 110 -4.73 4.49 -17.37
N ASN A 111 -3.68 3.68 -17.37
CA ASN A 111 -3.44 2.66 -16.36
C ASN A 111 -2.75 3.27 -15.13
N THR A 112 -3.37 3.19 -13.96
CA THR A 112 -2.82 3.72 -12.70
C THR A 112 -1.67 2.89 -12.13
N ARG A 113 -1.53 1.62 -12.54
CA ARG A 113 -0.45 0.74 -12.07
C ARG A 113 0.65 0.55 -13.11
N ALA A 114 0.69 1.41 -14.14
CA ALA A 114 1.73 1.35 -15.16
C ALA A 114 3.11 1.63 -14.56
N VAL A 115 4.08 0.77 -14.86
CA VAL A 115 5.49 1.03 -14.54
C VAL A 115 6.30 0.91 -15.82
N GLY A 116 6.93 2.01 -16.22
CA GLY A 116 7.75 2.07 -17.42
C GLY A 116 8.94 1.12 -17.39
N PRO A 117 9.52 0.78 -18.55
CA PRO A 117 10.79 0.09 -18.60
C PRO A 117 11.88 0.92 -17.91
N PRO A 118 13.02 0.31 -17.52
CA PRO A 118 14.16 1.08 -17.05
C PRO A 118 14.59 2.13 -18.06
N ASN A 119 14.74 3.37 -17.61
CA ASN A 119 15.36 4.44 -18.39
C ASN A 119 16.86 4.19 -18.53
N SER A 120 17.52 4.91 -19.44
CA SER A 120 18.96 4.75 -19.70
C SER A 120 19.85 5.00 -18.48
N ASP A 121 19.39 5.80 -17.51
CA ASP A 121 20.06 6.04 -16.24
C ASP A 121 19.68 5.04 -15.12
N GLY A 122 18.82 4.07 -15.44
CA GLY A 122 18.28 3.07 -14.52
C GLY A 122 17.14 3.56 -13.62
N SER A 123 16.66 4.80 -13.78
CA SER A 123 15.42 5.24 -13.15
C SER A 123 14.21 4.55 -13.79
N ARG A 124 13.04 4.64 -13.15
CA ARG A 124 11.78 4.13 -13.71
C ARG A 124 10.67 5.17 -13.55
N ASP A 125 9.64 5.03 -14.36
CA ASP A 125 8.48 5.91 -14.37
C ASP A 125 7.24 5.17 -13.86
N TYR A 126 6.42 5.87 -13.06
CA TYR A 126 5.37 5.26 -12.25
C TYR A 126 4.00 5.90 -12.45
N GLY A 127 2.98 5.05 -12.49
CA GLY A 127 1.59 5.44 -12.39
C GLY A 127 1.02 6.10 -13.64
N LEU A 128 -0.12 6.77 -13.44
CA LEU A 128 -0.94 7.34 -14.51
C LEU A 128 -0.18 8.36 -15.37
N PHE A 129 0.73 9.11 -14.77
CA PHE A 129 1.50 10.16 -15.44
C PHE A 129 2.98 9.81 -15.63
N GLN A 130 3.36 8.54 -15.43
CA GLN A 130 4.75 8.08 -15.59
C GLN A 130 5.74 8.99 -14.84
N ILE A 131 5.51 9.16 -13.53
CA ILE A 131 6.32 10.02 -12.66
C ILE A 131 7.67 9.35 -12.38
N ASN A 132 8.74 10.03 -12.78
CA ASN A 132 10.10 9.50 -12.75
C ASN A 132 10.74 9.43 -11.34
N SER A 133 11.36 8.29 -11.02
CA SER A 133 11.99 8.01 -9.72
C SER A 133 13.33 8.71 -9.47
N ARG A 134 13.95 9.34 -10.47
CA ARG A 134 15.19 10.11 -10.27
C ARG A 134 14.89 11.50 -9.69
N TRP A 135 13.76 12.08 -10.08
CA TRP A 135 13.45 13.49 -9.81
C TRP A 135 12.31 13.67 -8.82
N TRP A 136 11.28 12.83 -8.88
CA TRP A 136 9.98 13.17 -8.29
C TRP A 136 9.56 12.29 -7.12
N CYS A 137 9.95 11.03 -7.11
CA CYS A 137 9.61 10.08 -6.05
C CYS A 137 10.78 9.19 -5.68
N ASP A 138 10.64 8.48 -4.56
CA ASP A 138 11.61 7.52 -4.07
C ASP A 138 11.10 6.07 -4.15
N ASN A 139 11.87 5.20 -4.79
CA ASN A 139 11.61 3.76 -4.88
C ASN A 139 12.64 2.92 -4.11
N GLY A 140 13.56 3.54 -3.36
CA GLY A 140 14.56 2.86 -2.55
C GLY A 140 15.71 2.21 -3.34
N HIS A 141 15.76 2.34 -4.67
CA HIS A 141 16.79 1.70 -5.48
C HIS A 141 18.01 2.59 -5.76
N ARG A 142 17.84 3.91 -5.82
CA ARG A 142 18.86 4.89 -6.20
C ARG A 142 18.63 6.22 -5.46
N PRO A 143 19.66 7.07 -5.29
CA PRO A 143 19.46 8.44 -4.84
C PRO A 143 18.50 9.20 -5.75
N THR A 144 17.60 9.98 -5.16
CA THR A 144 16.56 10.74 -5.85
C THR A 144 16.44 12.15 -5.27
N ALA A 145 16.04 13.12 -6.10
CA ALA A 145 15.68 14.45 -5.60
C ALA A 145 14.34 14.45 -4.83
N ASN A 146 13.49 13.44 -5.08
CA ASN A 146 12.19 13.25 -4.45
C ASN A 146 11.36 14.54 -4.34
N GLY A 147 11.21 15.25 -5.47
CA GLY A 147 10.56 16.57 -5.52
C GLY A 147 9.10 16.57 -5.05
N CYS A 148 8.40 15.43 -5.10
CA CYS A 148 7.04 15.26 -4.59
C CYS A 148 6.99 14.67 -3.17
N ARG A 149 8.14 14.41 -2.53
CA ARG A 149 8.27 13.89 -1.16
C ARG A 149 7.39 12.66 -0.92
N SER A 150 7.39 11.74 -1.87
CA SER A 150 6.48 10.59 -1.91
C SER A 150 7.23 9.33 -2.33
N SER A 151 6.79 8.18 -1.82
CA SER A 151 7.22 6.90 -2.38
C SER A 151 6.64 6.74 -3.78
N CYS A 152 7.40 6.18 -4.73
CA CYS A 152 6.89 5.90 -6.07
C CYS A 152 5.71 4.91 -6.06
N ASN A 153 5.61 4.05 -5.03
CA ASN A 153 4.48 3.14 -4.86
C ASN A 153 3.17 3.88 -4.55
N ALA A 154 3.24 5.12 -4.05
CA ALA A 154 2.06 5.94 -3.80
C ALA A 154 1.31 6.35 -5.08
N PHE A 155 1.93 6.14 -6.25
CA PHE A 155 1.33 6.38 -7.58
C PHE A 155 0.86 5.09 -8.26
N LEU A 156 0.91 3.93 -7.58
CA LEU A 156 0.51 2.63 -8.12
C LEU A 156 -0.78 2.10 -7.47
N ASN A 157 -1.75 2.98 -7.26
CA ASN A 157 -3.05 2.64 -6.70
C ASN A 157 -4.17 3.37 -7.47
N ASP A 158 -5.41 3.06 -7.14
CA ASP A 158 -6.56 3.57 -7.88
C ASP A 158 -6.90 5.03 -7.52
N ASP A 159 -6.46 5.51 -6.35
CA ASP A 159 -6.62 6.91 -5.95
C ASP A 159 -5.48 7.80 -6.46
N ILE A 160 -5.75 8.46 -7.58
CA ILE A 160 -4.80 9.36 -8.24
C ILE A 160 -4.65 10.74 -7.55
N THR A 161 -5.06 10.91 -6.29
CA THR A 161 -4.89 12.19 -5.57
C THR A 161 -3.41 12.57 -5.45
N ASN A 162 -2.55 11.60 -5.12
CA ASN A 162 -1.11 11.84 -5.00
C ASN A 162 -0.47 12.16 -6.35
N ASP A 163 -0.88 11.45 -7.39
CA ASP A 163 -0.47 11.69 -8.78
C ASP A 163 -0.79 13.14 -9.19
N ILE A 164 -2.04 13.58 -8.97
CA ILE A 164 -2.50 14.94 -9.29
C ILE A 164 -1.66 15.98 -8.55
N ASN A 165 -1.38 15.77 -7.27
CA ASN A 165 -0.58 16.70 -6.48
C ASN A 165 0.88 16.76 -6.99
N CYS A 166 1.45 15.63 -7.35
CA CYS A 166 2.80 15.57 -7.88
C CYS A 166 2.90 16.24 -9.25
N VAL A 167 1.99 15.97 -10.19
CA VAL A 167 2.06 16.63 -11.51
C VAL A 167 1.84 18.14 -11.43
N LYS A 168 1.03 18.63 -10.49
CA LYS A 168 0.93 20.06 -10.16
C LYS A 168 2.28 20.63 -9.72
N ARG A 169 3.02 19.91 -8.88
CA ARG A 169 4.38 20.31 -8.50
C ARG A 169 5.31 20.32 -9.71
N ILE A 170 5.24 19.32 -10.58
CA ILE A 170 6.11 19.20 -11.77
C ILE A 170 5.90 20.36 -12.74
N VAL A 171 4.66 20.69 -13.11
CA VAL A 171 4.41 21.73 -14.14
C VAL A 171 4.75 23.16 -13.69
N ARG A 172 5.04 23.36 -12.40
CA ARG A 172 5.54 24.64 -11.89
C ARG A 172 7.04 24.83 -12.17
N ASP A 173 7.78 23.77 -12.48
CA ASP A 173 9.17 23.91 -12.90
C ASP A 173 9.24 24.50 -14.32
N PRO A 174 10.38 25.13 -14.71
CA PRO A 174 10.49 25.87 -15.97
C PRO A 174 10.12 25.07 -17.24
N GLN A 175 10.23 23.74 -17.20
CA GLN A 175 9.85 22.87 -18.33
C GLN A 175 8.33 22.82 -18.54
N GLY A 176 7.53 23.02 -17.50
CA GLY A 176 6.08 22.82 -17.55
C GLY A 176 5.72 21.43 -18.07
N MET A 177 4.79 21.36 -19.03
CA MET A 177 4.42 20.10 -19.68
C MET A 177 5.53 19.49 -20.54
N ASN A 178 6.60 20.23 -20.89
CA ASN A 178 7.71 19.67 -21.67
C ASN A 178 8.54 18.63 -20.92
N ALA A 179 8.32 18.50 -19.60
CA ALA A 179 8.88 17.41 -18.79
C ALA A 179 8.42 16.02 -19.29
N TRP A 180 7.23 15.92 -19.90
CA TRP A 180 6.70 14.67 -20.46
C TRP A 180 7.07 14.54 -21.94
N VAL A 181 7.94 13.58 -22.24
CA VAL A 181 8.37 13.32 -23.63
C VAL A 181 7.20 12.83 -24.49
N ALA A 182 6.31 11.98 -23.95
CA ALA A 182 5.17 11.50 -24.72
C ALA A 182 4.20 12.65 -25.04
N TRP A 183 3.95 13.56 -24.09
CA TRP A 183 3.16 14.76 -24.35
C TRP A 183 3.80 15.64 -25.44
N ARG A 184 5.12 15.86 -25.39
CA ARG A 184 5.83 16.66 -26.40
C ARG A 184 5.66 16.08 -27.81
N ASN A 185 5.75 14.76 -27.94
CA ASN A 185 5.72 14.09 -29.25
C ASN A 185 4.29 13.91 -29.78
N HIS A 186 3.31 13.70 -28.90
CA HIS A 186 1.97 13.31 -29.31
C HIS A 186 0.90 14.38 -29.12
N CYS A 187 1.12 15.37 -28.24
CA CYS A 187 0.08 16.30 -27.80
C CYS A 187 0.42 17.78 -28.09
N LYS A 188 1.68 18.18 -27.88
CA LYS A 188 2.10 19.58 -27.98
C LYS A 188 1.80 20.17 -29.37
N GLY A 189 1.13 21.33 -29.38
CA GLY A 189 0.83 22.08 -30.59
C GLY A 189 -0.27 21.48 -31.48
N LYS A 190 -0.98 20.44 -31.03
CA LYS A 190 -2.09 19.83 -31.77
C LYS A 190 -3.43 20.34 -31.27
N ASP A 191 -4.47 20.19 -32.10
CA ASP A 191 -5.84 20.33 -31.61
C ASP A 191 -6.19 19.13 -30.70
N LEU A 192 -6.44 19.44 -29.42
CA LEU A 192 -6.77 18.46 -28.40
C LEU A 192 -8.26 18.51 -28.01
N SER A 193 -9.10 19.28 -28.71
CA SER A 193 -10.53 19.44 -28.41
C SER A 193 -11.28 18.10 -28.32
N GLY A 194 -10.86 17.11 -29.10
CA GLY A 194 -11.40 15.74 -29.07
C GLY A 194 -11.28 15.04 -27.72
N TRP A 195 -10.26 15.37 -26.90
CA TRP A 195 -10.02 14.70 -25.62
C TRP A 195 -11.10 14.96 -24.58
N THR A 196 -11.81 16.08 -24.67
CA THR A 196 -12.93 16.42 -23.78
C THR A 196 -14.29 16.33 -24.47
N LYS A 197 -14.32 16.05 -25.78
CA LYS A 197 -15.57 15.95 -26.56
C LYS A 197 -16.48 14.86 -25.99
N GLY A 198 -17.75 15.22 -25.76
CA GLY A 198 -18.78 14.32 -25.23
C GLY A 198 -18.68 14.01 -23.73
N CYS A 199 -17.69 14.54 -23.00
CA CYS A 199 -17.61 14.35 -21.56
C CYS A 199 -18.55 15.33 -20.83
N ARG A 200 -19.27 14.84 -19.82
CA ARG A 200 -20.08 15.66 -18.91
C ARG A 200 -19.19 16.10 -17.74
N LEU A 201 -18.73 17.35 -17.77
CA LEU A 201 -17.64 17.86 -16.92
C LEU A 201 -18.06 19.03 -16.04
#